data_AF-A0A1I6MAS4-F1
#
_entry.id   AF-A0A1I6MAS4-F1
#
_cell.length_a   1.000
_cell.length_b   1.000
_cell.length_c   1.000
_cell.angle_alpha   90.00
_cell.angle_beta   90.00
_cell.angle_gamma   90.00
#
_symmetry.space_group_name_H-M   'P 1'
#
loop_
_entity.id
_entity.type
_entity.pdbx_description
1 polymer ?
#
loop_
_entity_poly.entity_id
_entity_poly.type
_entity_poly.pdbx_seq_one_letter_code
_entity_poly.pdbx_strand_id
1 'polypeptide(L)'
;MRAAAAQTRWLMSFVDLCLLLIAFFVLLHARSLDPRQLAAGMRAGFGAEAAAGTLPLELAASDLFEPGEAVLRPDAAARLRAAGAAAVQRGERAFVTGTGGDAGGARLDRWELAAARAAAVARALRSGGLGEARIEVALPGGGTGPQRLRVAFAG
;
A
#
# COMPACT_ATOMS: atom_id res chain seq x y z
N MET A 1 -42.54 44.31 18.22
CA MET A 1 -42.20 43.42 17.07
C MET A 1 -41.12 43.96 16.12
N ARG A 2 -40.81 45.27 16.06
CA ARG A 2 -39.75 45.82 15.17
C ARG A 2 -38.29 45.52 15.59
N ALA A 3 -38.02 45.34 16.89
CA ALA A 3 -36.67 45.06 17.39
C ALA A 3 -36.13 43.67 16.99
N ALA A 4 -36.97 42.64 17.02
CA ALA A 4 -36.58 41.28 16.62
C ALA A 4 -36.20 41.18 15.13
N ALA A 5 -36.93 41.87 14.25
CA ALA A 5 -36.66 41.89 12.81
C ALA A 5 -35.34 42.59 12.44
N ALA A 6 -34.93 43.60 13.21
CA ALA A 6 -33.62 44.23 13.02
C ALA A 6 -32.47 43.31 13.45
N GLN A 7 -32.68 42.53 14.51
CA GLN A 7 -31.71 41.57 15.04
C GLN A 7 -31.46 40.41 14.07
N THR A 8 -32.51 39.88 13.41
CA THR A 8 -32.39 38.83 12.39
C THR A 8 -31.58 39.24 11.15
N ARG A 9 -31.66 40.51 10.71
CA ARG A 9 -30.91 40.97 9.52
C ARG A 9 -29.42 41.09 9.78
N TRP A 10 -29.03 41.61 10.95
CA TRP A 10 -27.61 41.69 11.30
C TRP A 10 -27.00 40.29 11.53
N LEU A 11 -27.77 39.38 12.13
CA LEU A 11 -27.37 37.99 12.30
C LEU A 11 -27.08 37.30 10.95
N MET A 12 -27.84 37.60 9.90
CA MET A 12 -27.57 37.04 8.57
C MET A 12 -26.25 37.53 7.98
N SER A 13 -25.93 38.82 8.07
CA SER A 13 -24.63 39.33 7.61
C SER A 13 -23.46 38.84 8.46
N PHE A 14 -23.68 38.67 9.77
CA PHE A 14 -22.69 38.09 10.67
C PHE A 14 -22.42 36.62 10.35
N VAL A 15 -23.47 35.82 10.14
CA VAL A 15 -23.35 34.43 9.70
C VAL A 15 -22.67 34.34 8.34
N ASP A 16 -22.99 35.23 7.40
CA ASP A 16 -22.33 35.29 6.08
C ASP A 16 -20.83 35.55 6.22
N LEU A 17 -20.41 36.52 7.05
CA LEU A 17 -19.00 36.76 7.35
C LEU A 17 -18.33 35.54 8.01
N CYS A 18 -18.99 34.87 8.96
CA CYS A 18 -18.48 33.66 9.58
C CYS A 18 -18.33 32.50 8.57
N LEU A 19 -19.29 32.33 7.67
CA LEU A 19 -19.24 31.30 6.62
C LEU A 19 -18.13 31.58 5.61
N LEU A 20 -17.96 32.85 5.19
CA LEU A 20 -16.85 33.26 4.33
C LEU A 20 -15.49 33.04 5.00
N LEU A 21 -15.39 33.34 6.31
CA LEU A 21 -14.17 33.13 7.08
C LEU A 21 -13.81 31.65 7.22
N ILE A 22 -14.80 30.79 7.53
CA ILE A 22 -14.59 29.34 7.63
C ILE A 22 -14.18 28.78 6.26
N ALA A 23 -14.88 29.14 5.18
CA ALA A 23 -14.53 28.70 3.83
C ALA A 23 -13.11 29.12 3.44
N PHE A 24 -12.71 30.34 3.78
CA PHE A 24 -11.35 30.84 3.55
C PHE A 24 -10.29 30.05 4.32
N PHE A 25 -10.51 29.78 5.62
CA PHE A 25 -9.58 28.96 6.41
C PHE A 25 -9.47 27.53 5.88
N VAL A 26 -10.58 26.92 5.45
CA VAL A 26 -10.57 25.59 4.81
C VAL A 26 -9.73 25.61 3.53
N LEU A 27 -9.88 26.65 2.70
CA LEU A 27 -9.08 26.83 1.47
C LEU A 27 -7.60 27.03 1.77
N LEU A 28 -7.23 27.79 2.81
CA LEU A 28 -5.84 27.94 3.24
C LEU A 28 -5.26 26.62 3.72
N HIS A 29 -6.00 25.87 4.55
CA HIS A 29 -5.54 24.59 5.08
C HIS A 29 -5.34 23.55 3.96
N ALA A 30 -6.21 23.56 2.94
CA ALA A 30 -6.08 22.68 1.78
C ALA A 30 -4.74 22.85 1.03
N ARG A 31 -4.12 24.04 1.08
CA ARG A 31 -2.80 24.29 0.46
C ARG A 31 -1.63 23.80 1.30
N SER A 32 -1.82 23.60 2.60
CA SER A 32 -0.80 23.09 3.52
C SER A 32 -0.73 21.57 3.59
N LEU A 33 -1.60 20.87 2.87
CA LEU A 33 -1.61 19.40 2.86
C LEU A 33 -0.47 18.88 1.99
N ASP A 34 0.43 18.11 2.60
CA ASP A 34 1.42 17.32 1.86
C ASP A 34 0.69 16.18 1.14
N PRO A 35 0.69 16.15 -0.22
CA PRO A 35 0.01 15.10 -0.99
C PRO A 35 0.47 13.69 -0.60
N ARG A 36 1.71 13.55 -0.12
CA ARG A 36 2.27 12.27 0.31
C ARG A 36 1.63 11.77 1.61
N GLN A 37 1.38 12.67 2.56
CA GLN A 37 0.74 12.34 3.83
C GLN A 37 -0.74 12.03 3.63
N LEU A 38 -1.44 12.75 2.74
CA LEU A 38 -2.82 12.44 2.37
C LEU A 38 -2.91 11.07 1.69
N ALA A 39 -2.04 10.77 0.73
CA ALA A 39 -2.01 9.46 0.08
C ALA A 39 -1.65 8.33 1.06
N ALA A 40 -0.80 8.60 2.06
CA ALA A 40 -0.50 7.64 3.13
C ALA A 40 -1.70 7.42 4.06
N GLY A 41 -2.41 8.48 4.46
CA GLY A 41 -3.62 8.40 5.29
C GLY A 41 -4.81 7.76 4.58
N MET A 42 -5.01 8.03 3.29
CA MET A 42 -6.01 7.35 2.46
C MET A 42 -5.67 5.88 2.25
N ARG A 43 -4.39 5.53 2.07
CA ARG A 43 -3.97 4.13 2.09
C ARG A 43 -4.23 3.50 3.45
N ALA A 44 -3.86 4.14 4.56
CA ALA A 44 -4.15 3.61 5.90
C ALA A 44 -5.67 3.46 6.18
N GLY A 45 -6.50 4.34 5.64
CA GLY A 45 -7.97 4.33 5.84
C GLY A 45 -8.76 3.47 4.84
N PHE A 46 -8.23 3.22 3.63
CA PHE A 46 -8.92 2.47 2.57
C PHE A 46 -8.16 1.23 2.07
N GLY A 47 -6.91 1.02 2.50
CA GLY A 47 -5.99 0.01 1.97
C GLY A 47 -5.14 -0.60 3.07
N ALA A 48 -5.64 -1.72 3.59
CA ALA A 48 -4.97 -2.58 4.56
C ALA A 48 -4.54 -1.83 5.82
N GLU A 49 -5.39 -1.94 6.84
CA GLU A 49 -4.95 -1.97 8.24
C GLU A 49 -3.67 -2.79 8.26
N ALA A 50 -2.53 -2.10 8.41
CA ALA A 50 -1.23 -2.75 8.36
C ALA A 50 -1.25 -3.74 9.52
N ALA A 51 -1.43 -5.01 9.15
CA ALA A 51 -1.70 -6.06 10.10
C ALA A 51 -0.69 -5.99 11.23
N ALA A 52 -1.20 -5.70 12.41
CA ALA A 52 -0.45 -5.72 13.64
C ALA A 52 -0.20 -7.19 13.99
N GLY A 53 0.75 -7.81 13.30
CA GLY A 53 1.15 -9.19 13.52
C GLY A 53 2.29 -9.55 12.58
N THR A 54 3.50 -9.72 13.11
CA THR A 54 4.73 -10.04 12.37
C THR A 54 5.30 -8.86 11.58
N LEU A 55 6.54 -8.48 11.93
CA LEU A 55 7.29 -7.48 11.18
C LEU A 55 7.36 -7.89 9.69
N PRO A 56 7.02 -6.99 8.76
CA PRO A 56 7.10 -7.24 7.34
C PRO A 56 8.54 -7.61 6.96
N LEU A 57 8.73 -8.74 6.28
CA LEU A 57 10.03 -9.08 5.74
C LEU A 57 10.21 -8.24 4.47
N GLU A 58 11.15 -7.30 4.50
CA GLU A 58 11.57 -6.54 3.31
C GLU A 58 12.87 -7.13 2.76
N LEU A 59 12.85 -7.50 1.48
CA LEU A 59 13.93 -8.21 0.80
C LEU A 59 14.22 -7.53 -0.53
N ALA A 60 15.49 -7.46 -0.90
CA ALA A 60 15.86 -7.05 -2.25
C ALA A 60 15.50 -8.16 -3.24
N ALA A 61 15.01 -7.79 -4.43
CA ALA A 61 14.75 -8.76 -5.48
C ALA A 61 16.04 -9.52 -5.89
N SER A 62 17.19 -8.85 -5.79
CA SER A 62 18.53 -9.39 -6.01
C SER A 62 18.96 -10.47 -5.01
N ASP A 63 18.19 -10.77 -3.98
CA ASP A 63 18.43 -11.88 -3.03
C ASP A 63 17.46 -13.05 -3.26
N LEU A 64 16.39 -12.82 -4.02
CA LEU A 64 15.30 -13.78 -4.22
C LEU A 64 15.30 -14.40 -5.62
N PHE A 65 15.68 -13.64 -6.64
CA PHE A 65 15.50 -14.03 -8.04
C PHE A 65 16.80 -14.16 -8.82
N GLU A 66 16.78 -14.97 -9.88
CA GLU A 66 17.83 -14.90 -10.90
C GLU A 66 17.90 -13.49 -11.53
N PRO A 67 19.10 -13.02 -11.92
CA PRO A 67 19.29 -11.67 -12.45
C PRO A 67 18.43 -11.41 -13.68
N GLY A 68 17.63 -10.33 -13.64
CA GLY A 68 16.75 -9.95 -14.76
C GLY A 68 15.53 -10.87 -14.99
N GLU A 69 15.33 -11.88 -14.14
CA GLU A 69 14.26 -12.86 -14.29
C GLU A 69 13.29 -12.87 -13.10
N ALA A 70 12.11 -13.47 -13.33
CA ALA A 70 11.12 -13.76 -12.29
C ALA A 70 11.21 -15.21 -11.78
N VAL A 71 12.40 -15.81 -11.87
CA VAL A 71 12.70 -17.16 -11.40
C VAL A 71 13.30 -17.07 -9.99
N LEU A 72 12.64 -17.67 -9.00
CA LEU A 72 13.15 -17.71 -7.63
C LEU A 72 14.38 -18.63 -7.54
N ARG A 73 15.40 -18.19 -6.82
CA ARG A 73 16.50 -19.07 -6.41
C ARG A 73 15.98 -20.23 -5.54
N PRO A 74 16.58 -21.43 -5.61
CA PRO A 74 16.12 -22.59 -4.86
C PRO A 74 15.94 -22.33 -3.35
N ASP A 75 16.92 -21.67 -2.73
CA ASP A 75 16.90 -21.36 -1.29
C ASP A 75 15.82 -20.32 -0.93
N ALA A 76 15.59 -19.34 -1.80
CA ALA A 76 14.52 -18.36 -1.63
C ALA A 76 13.14 -19.03 -1.75
N ALA A 77 12.97 -19.91 -2.75
CA ALA A 77 11.74 -20.68 -2.94
C ALA A 77 11.45 -21.61 -1.75
N ALA A 78 12.47 -22.26 -1.17
CA ALA A 78 12.32 -23.10 0.02
C ALA A 78 11.88 -22.28 1.24
N ARG A 79 12.51 -21.13 1.48
CA ARG A 79 12.15 -20.21 2.59
C ARG A 79 10.73 -19.68 2.46
N LEU A 80 10.31 -19.26 1.27
CA LEU A 80 8.95 -18.77 1.02
C LEU A 80 7.90 -19.87 1.21
N ARG A 81 8.19 -21.11 0.79
CA ARG A 81 7.31 -22.26 1.07
C ARG A 81 7.14 -22.50 2.57
N ALA A 82 8.24 -22.50 3.32
CA ALA A 82 8.20 -22.66 4.77
C ALA A 82 7.41 -21.51 5.44
N ALA A 83 7.56 -20.28 4.96
CA ALA A 83 6.78 -19.14 5.44
C ALA A 83 5.27 -19.30 5.18
N GLY A 84 4.88 -19.76 3.98
CA GLY A 84 3.50 -20.09 3.66
C GLY A 84 2.92 -21.19 4.56
N ALA A 85 3.67 -22.27 4.80
CA ALA A 85 3.27 -23.33 5.70
C ALA A 85 3.09 -22.84 7.15
N ALA A 86 4.00 -21.97 7.61
CA ALA A 86 3.91 -21.39 8.95
C ALA A 86 2.72 -20.43 9.09
N ALA A 87 2.40 -19.65 8.06
CA ALA A 87 1.21 -18.80 8.03
C ALA A 87 -0.09 -19.62 8.14
N VAL A 88 -0.15 -20.80 7.50
CA VAL A 88 -1.28 -21.74 7.64
C VAL A 88 -1.47 -22.17 9.10
N GLN A 89 -0.38 -22.53 9.79
CA GLN A 89 -0.45 -22.96 11.19
C GLN A 89 -0.92 -21.85 12.12
N ARG A 90 -0.61 -20.59 11.78
CA ARG A 90 -1.03 -19.41 12.55
C ARG A 90 -2.39 -18.84 12.13
N GLY A 91 -2.99 -19.37 11.07
CA GLY A 91 -4.24 -18.84 10.51
C GLY A 91 -4.09 -17.49 9.80
N GLU A 92 -2.87 -17.09 9.43
CA GLU A 92 -2.58 -15.77 8.87
C GLU A 92 -2.87 -15.69 7.36
N ARG A 93 -3.22 -14.50 6.88
CA ARG A 93 -3.17 -14.06 5.48
C ARG A 93 -1.79 -13.50 5.16
N ALA A 94 -1.38 -13.57 3.89
CA ALA A 94 -0.13 -12.97 3.40
C ALA A 94 -0.42 -11.82 2.44
N PHE A 95 0.31 -10.72 2.62
CA PHE A 95 0.29 -9.56 1.73
C PHE A 95 1.66 -9.43 1.07
N VAL A 96 1.68 -9.48 -0.26
CA VAL A 96 2.90 -9.36 -1.08
C VAL A 96 2.87 -8.02 -1.80
N THR A 97 3.81 -7.14 -1.49
CA THR A 97 3.91 -5.81 -2.10
C THR A 97 5.27 -5.63 -2.77
N GLY A 98 5.26 -5.25 -4.06
CA GLY A 98 6.46 -4.83 -4.78
C GLY A 98 6.64 -3.31 -4.76
N THR A 99 7.87 -2.83 -4.63
CA THR A 99 8.22 -1.41 -4.85
C THR A 99 9.45 -1.30 -5.73
N GLY A 100 9.48 -0.27 -6.58
CA GLY A 100 10.52 -0.12 -7.59
C GLY A 100 10.46 -1.20 -8.66
N GLY A 101 11.53 -1.29 -9.45
CA GLY A 101 11.65 -2.28 -10.51
C GLY A 101 13.07 -2.29 -11.02
N ASP A 102 13.67 -3.45 -11.24
CA ASP A 102 15.01 -3.53 -11.83
C ASP A 102 14.94 -3.31 -13.34
N ALA A 103 16.09 -3.10 -13.98
CA ALA A 103 16.13 -3.13 -15.43
C ALA A 103 15.56 -4.48 -15.93
N GLY A 104 14.52 -4.40 -16.76
CA GLY A 104 13.94 -5.57 -17.40
C GLY A 104 14.99 -6.31 -18.23
N GLY A 105 14.83 -7.63 -18.34
CA GLY A 105 15.61 -8.42 -19.30
C GLY A 105 15.13 -8.18 -20.74
N ALA A 106 15.63 -8.98 -21.69
CA ALA A 106 15.25 -8.84 -23.10
C ALA A 106 13.75 -9.09 -23.39
N ARG A 107 13.02 -9.74 -22.47
CA ARG A 107 11.64 -10.19 -22.66
C ARG A 107 10.58 -9.38 -21.92
N LEU A 108 10.89 -8.88 -20.73
CA LEU A 108 9.95 -8.19 -19.86
C LEU A 108 10.46 -6.79 -19.61
N ASP A 109 9.58 -5.80 -19.69
CA ASP A 109 9.93 -4.46 -19.24
C ASP A 109 10.10 -4.39 -17.71
N ARG A 110 10.52 -3.22 -17.21
CA ARG A 110 10.77 -3.01 -15.77
C ARG A 110 9.53 -3.33 -14.91
N TRP A 111 8.36 -2.89 -15.36
CA TRP A 111 7.13 -3.03 -14.60
C TRP A 111 6.60 -4.47 -14.65
N GLU A 112 6.64 -5.08 -15.84
CA GLU A 112 6.28 -6.48 -16.07
C GLU A 112 7.16 -7.44 -15.26
N LEU A 113 8.49 -7.21 -15.26
CA LEU A 113 9.41 -8.01 -14.46
C LEU A 113 9.08 -7.89 -12.97
N ALA A 114 8.80 -6.68 -12.50
CA ALA A 114 8.45 -6.46 -11.11
C ALA A 114 7.14 -7.15 -10.72
N ALA A 115 6.13 -7.10 -11.57
CA ALA A 115 4.84 -7.76 -11.38
C ALA A 115 4.98 -9.28 -11.40
N ALA A 116 5.75 -9.82 -12.35
CA ALA A 116 6.03 -11.24 -12.46
C ALA A 116 6.73 -11.79 -11.20
N ARG A 117 7.66 -11.02 -10.61
CA ARG A 117 8.33 -11.38 -9.36
C ARG A 117 7.38 -11.39 -8.15
N ALA A 118 6.50 -10.40 -8.04
CA ALA A 118 5.47 -10.40 -6.99
C ALA A 118 4.56 -11.64 -7.10
N ALA A 119 4.14 -11.99 -8.33
CA ALA A 119 3.35 -13.19 -8.59
C ALA A 119 4.13 -14.50 -8.27
N ALA A 120 5.44 -14.53 -8.52
CA ALA A 120 6.28 -15.68 -8.18
C ALA A 120 6.40 -15.89 -6.66
N VAL A 121 6.52 -14.81 -5.87
CA VAL A 121 6.47 -14.90 -4.39
C VAL A 121 5.14 -15.47 -3.92
N ALA A 122 4.02 -14.95 -4.44
CA ALA A 122 2.68 -15.43 -4.10
C ALA A 122 2.50 -16.92 -4.44
N ARG A 123 3.00 -17.36 -5.60
CA ARG A 123 2.98 -18.78 -6.00
C ARG A 123 3.80 -19.65 -5.03
N ALA A 124 4.96 -19.17 -4.57
CA ALA A 124 5.79 -19.90 -3.62
C ALA A 124 5.10 -20.05 -2.25
N LEU A 125 4.47 -18.99 -1.74
CA LEU A 125 3.66 -19.04 -0.51
C LEU A 125 2.51 -20.04 -0.65
N ARG A 126 1.82 -20.03 -1.80
CA ARG A 126 0.74 -20.99 -2.10
C ARG A 126 1.23 -22.44 -2.14
N SER A 127 2.42 -22.68 -2.69
CA SER A 127 3.01 -24.03 -2.67
C SER A 127 3.39 -24.52 -1.26
N GLY A 128 3.41 -23.62 -0.27
CA GLY A 128 3.49 -23.95 1.16
C GLY A 128 2.15 -24.33 1.80
N GLY A 129 1.03 -24.27 1.06
CA GLY A 129 -0.31 -24.62 1.55
C GLY A 129 -1.20 -23.42 1.89
N LEU A 130 -0.69 -22.19 1.78
CA LEU A 130 -1.51 -20.99 2.00
C LEU A 130 -2.51 -20.82 0.84
N GLY A 131 -3.80 -20.94 1.14
CA GLY A 131 -4.85 -20.86 0.13
C GLY A 131 -4.85 -19.52 -0.62
N GLU A 132 -5.23 -19.53 -1.90
CA GLU A 132 -5.19 -18.34 -2.77
C GLU A 132 -6.00 -17.16 -2.20
N ALA A 133 -7.18 -17.43 -1.63
CA ALA A 133 -8.01 -16.42 -0.97
C ALA A 133 -7.35 -15.75 0.26
N ARG A 134 -6.23 -16.31 0.77
CA ARG A 134 -5.45 -15.77 1.88
C ARG A 134 -4.17 -15.08 1.42
N ILE A 135 -3.96 -14.91 0.11
CA ILE A 135 -2.80 -14.24 -0.45
C ILE A 135 -3.28 -13.04 -1.26
N GLU A 136 -2.89 -11.85 -0.83
CA GLU A 136 -3.12 -10.62 -1.56
C GLU A 136 -1.81 -10.16 -2.19
N VAL A 137 -1.87 -9.76 -3.47
CA VAL A 137 -0.71 -9.26 -4.21
C VAL A 137 -1.00 -7.86 -4.70
N ALA A 138 -0.22 -6.90 -4.22
CA ALA A 138 -0.24 -5.54 -4.74
C ALA A 138 0.73 -5.43 -5.92
N LEU A 139 0.23 -4.89 -7.03
CA LEU A 139 1.08 -4.54 -8.18
C LEU A 139 2.16 -3.56 -7.75
N PRO A 140 3.38 -3.68 -8.32
CA PRO A 140 4.45 -2.76 -7.98
C PRO A 140 4.08 -1.33 -8.38
N GLY A 141 4.23 -0.41 -7.43
CA GLY A 141 4.13 1.02 -7.72
C GLY A 141 5.28 1.48 -8.61
N GLY A 142 5.02 2.47 -9.47
CA GLY A 142 6.07 3.08 -10.30
C GLY A 142 7.22 3.65 -9.44
N GLY A 143 8.46 3.33 -9.81
CA GLY A 143 9.66 3.79 -9.11
C GLY A 143 10.92 3.51 -9.93
N THR A 144 11.92 4.39 -9.80
CA THR A 144 13.18 4.33 -10.58
C THR A 144 14.30 3.56 -9.87
N GLY A 145 14.08 3.12 -8.62
CA GLY A 145 15.05 2.39 -7.81
C GLY A 145 14.98 0.86 -7.95
N PRO A 146 15.96 0.14 -7.36
CA PRO A 146 16.00 -1.32 -7.39
C PRO A 146 14.76 -1.92 -6.74
N GLN A 147 14.34 -3.08 -7.25
CA GLN A 147 13.12 -3.69 -6.78
C GLN A 147 13.28 -4.25 -5.36
N ARG A 148 12.32 -3.90 -4.48
CA ARG A 148 12.15 -4.51 -3.17
C ARG A 148 10.80 -5.19 -3.07
N LEU A 149 10.78 -6.35 -2.42
CA LEU A 149 9.58 -7.11 -2.12
C LEU A 149 9.38 -7.13 -0.61
N ARG A 150 8.13 -6.88 -0.22
CA ARG A 150 7.69 -6.94 1.15
C ARG A 150 6.65 -8.05 1.28
N VAL A 151 6.86 -8.94 2.24
CA VAL A 151 5.89 -9.96 2.62
C VAL A 151 5.48 -9.71 4.07
N ALA A 152 4.21 -9.38 4.28
CA ALA A 152 3.62 -9.23 5.61
C ALA A 152 2.61 -10.36 5.84
N PHE A 153 2.48 -10.79 7.09
CA PHE A 153 1.49 -11.77 7.52
C PHE A 153 0.49 -11.11 8.46
N ALA A 154 -0.73 -11.63 8.56
CA ALA A 154 -1.81 -10.98 9.29
C ALA A 154 -2.87 -11.97 9.78
N GLY A 155 -3.30 -11.87 11.03
CA GLY A 155 -4.49 -12.58 11.54
C GLY A 155 -5.80 -12.09 10.93
#